data_AF-A0AA47BUP0-F1
#
_entry.id   AF-A0AA47BUP0-F1
#
_cell.length_a   1.000
_cell.length_b   1.000
_cell.length_c   1.000
_cell.angle_alpha   90.00
_cell.angle_beta   90.00
_cell.angle_gamma   90.00
#
_symmetry.space_group_name_H-M   'P 1'
#
loop_
_entity.id
_entity.type
_entity.pdbx_description
1 polymer ?
#
loop_
_entity_poly.entity_id
_entity_poly.type
_entity_poly.pdbx_seq_one_letter_code
_entity_poly.pdbx_strand_id
1 'polypeptide(L)' 'MAVDSSDNVYVADYANNRIRKITPAGVVSTLVSTAQLNYPTGVAVDSSGNVYVADRKNHRIRKITPEGVVTTFAG' A
#
# COMPACT_ATOMS: atom_id res chain seq x y z
N MET A 1 -0.47 9.26 0.57
CA MET A 1 -0.08 8.63 1.85
C MET A 1 -1.35 8.40 2.66
N ALA A 2 -1.36 7.40 3.54
CA ALA A 2 -2.45 7.13 4.47
C ALA A 2 -1.88 6.82 5.85
N VAL A 3 -2.69 6.96 6.91
CA VAL A 3 -2.30 6.66 8.29
C VAL A 3 -3.35 5.73 8.91
N ASP A 4 -2.91 4.67 9.59
CA ASP A 4 -3.83 3.78 10.33
C ASP A 4 -4.08 4.25 11.76
N SER A 5 -4.96 3.56 12.49
CA SER A 5 -5.29 3.89 13.89
C SER A 5 -4.14 3.67 14.88
N SER A 6 -3.03 3.06 14.44
CA SER A 6 -1.81 2.87 15.21
C SER A 6 -0.70 3.85 14.78
N ASP A 7 -1.08 4.93 14.08
CA ASP A 7 -0.20 5.97 13.55
C ASP A 7 0.86 5.47 12.56
N ASN A 8 0.69 4.29 11.95
CA ASN A 8 1.59 3.86 10.88
C ASN A 8 1.25 4.60 9.59
N VAL A 9 2.26 5.14 8.92
CA VAL A 9 2.12 5.84 7.64
C VAL A 9 2.39 4.87 6.49
N TYR A 10 1.45 4.79 5.54
CA TYR A 10 1.56 4.03 4.31
C TYR A 10 1.81 4.97 3.14
N VAL A 11 2.89 4.71 2.40
CA VAL A 11 3.34 5.56 1.28
C VAL A 11 3.44 4.72 0.01
N ALA A 12 2.82 5.20 -1.06
CA ALA A 12 3.12 4.69 -2.39
C ALA A 12 4.46 5.26 -2.86
N ASP A 13 5.45 4.40 -2.93
CA ASP A 13 6.76 4.74 -3.46
C ASP A 13 6.72 4.56 -4.99
N TYR A 14 6.14 5.58 -5.64
CA TYR A 14 5.65 5.60 -7.02
C TYR A 14 6.63 5.00 -8.03
N ALA A 15 7.85 5.51 -8.10
CA ALA A 15 8.83 5.07 -9.09
C ALA A 15 9.47 3.73 -8.74
N ASN A 16 9.39 3.33 -7.48
CA ASN A 16 9.96 2.06 -6.99
C ASN A 16 8.93 0.92 -6.97
N ASN A 17 7.72 1.14 -7.51
CA ASN A 17 6.66 0.13 -7.62
C ASN A 17 6.34 -0.60 -6.30
N ARG A 18 6.42 0.10 -5.17
CA ARG A 18 6.26 -0.51 -3.85
C ARG A 18 5.42 0.33 -2.92
N ILE A 19 4.84 -0.32 -1.91
CA ILE A 19 4.22 0.36 -0.76
C ILE A 19 5.15 0.25 0.43
N ARG A 20 5.41 1.39 1.07
CA ARG A 20 6.21 1.49 2.28
C ARG A 20 5.30 1.68 3.48
N LYS A 21 5.63 1.04 4.60
CA LYS A 21 5.04 1.27 5.91
C LYS A 21 6.08 1.93 6.80
N ILE A 22 5.72 3.02 7.47
CA ILE A 22 6.55 3.74 8.42
C ILE A 22 5.84 3.67 9.77
N THR A 23 6.52 3.18 10.80
CA THR A 23 5.96 3.16 12.15
C THR A 23 6.15 4.51 12.85
N PRO A 24 5.42 4.79 13.96
CA PRO A 24 5.66 5.99 14.78
C PRO A 24 7.10 6.09 15.31
N ALA A 25 7.80 4.96 15.46
CA ALA A 25 9.22 4.91 15.82
C ALA A 25 10.17 5.24 14.65
N GLY A 26 9.65 5.59 13.48
CA GLY A 26 10.42 5.92 12.28
C GLY A 26 10.96 4.71 11.51
N VAL A 27 10.58 3.49 11.88
CA VAL A 27 11.04 2.27 11.20
C VAL A 27 10.33 2.14 9.86
N VAL A 28 11.09 2.01 8.76
CA VAL A 28 10.53 1.89 7.41
C VAL A 28 10.67 0.46 6.88
N SER A 29 9.54 -0.18 6.58
CA SER A 29 9.48 -1.48 5.93
C SER A 29 8.80 -1.41 4.56
N THR A 30 9.06 -2.41 3.72
CA THR A 30 8.29 -2.62 2.50
C THR A 30 7.09 -3.49 2.86
N LEU A 31 5.88 -2.97 2.65
CA LEU A 31 4.67 -3.77 2.81
C LEU A 31 4.49 -4.72 1.62
N VAL A 32 4.72 -4.19 0.41
CA VAL A 32 4.65 -4.94 -0.86
C VAL A 32 5.67 -4.36 -1.83
N SER A 33 6.53 -5.20 -2.42
CA SER A 33 7.42 -4.87 -3.55
C SER A 33 7.29 -5.85 -4.71
N THR A 34 6.08 -6.39 -4.91
CA THR A 34 5.87 -7.39 -5.95
C THR A 34 5.83 -6.74 -7.33
N ALA A 35 6.20 -7.50 -8.37
CA ALA A 35 5.98 -7.13 -9.78
C ALA A 35 4.49 -6.90 -10.13
N GLN A 36 3.58 -7.03 -9.16
CA GLN A 36 2.15 -6.88 -9.36
C GLN A 36 1.70 -5.42 -9.30
N LEU A 37 2.50 -4.49 -8.77
CA LEU A 37 2.23 -3.05 -8.78
C LEU A 37 3.01 -2.35 -9.89
N ASN A 38 2.41 -1.33 -10.49
CA ASN A 38 2.99 -0.57 -11.59
C ASN A 38 2.65 0.92 -11.44
N TYR A 39 3.62 1.69 -10.96
CA TYR A 39 3.50 3.11 -10.61
C TYR A 39 2.32 3.40 -9.66
N PRO A 40 2.29 2.81 -8.45
CA PRO A 40 1.23 3.05 -7.49
C PRO A 40 1.21 4.52 -7.05
N THR A 41 0.03 5.09 -6.81
CA THR A 41 -0.12 6.54 -6.51
C THR A 41 -0.92 6.80 -5.23
N GLY A 42 -2.22 6.52 -5.27
CA GLY A 42 -3.12 6.66 -4.12
C GLY A 42 -2.99 5.49 -3.14
N VAL A 43 -3.11 5.78 -1.85
CA VAL A 43 -3.15 4.79 -0.77
C VAL A 43 -4.26 5.18 0.20
N ALA A 44 -5.05 4.21 0.65
CA ALA A 44 -5.98 4.32 1.77
C ALA A 44 -5.83 3.08 2.68
N VAL A 45 -6.23 3.18 3.94
CA VAL A 45 -6.17 2.08 4.90
C VAL A 45 -7.50 1.99 5.66
N ASP A 46 -8.01 0.78 5.88
CA ASP A 46 -9.22 0.55 6.68
C ASP A 46 -8.88 0.20 8.14
N SER A 47 -9.92 0.12 8.98
CA SER A 47 -9.78 -0.21 10.41
C SER A 47 -9.28 -1.62 10.69
N SER A 48 -9.30 -2.51 9.69
CA SER A 48 -8.73 -3.86 9.78
C SER A 48 -7.27 -3.89 9.30
N GLY A 49 -6.70 -2.74 8.95
CA GLY A 49 -5.32 -2.62 8.47
C GLY A 49 -5.14 -3.04 7.01
N ASN A 50 -6.21 -3.26 6.24
CA ASN A 50 -6.05 -3.49 4.81
C ASN A 50 -5.68 -2.20 4.10
N VAL A 51 -4.73 -2.28 3.19
CA VAL A 51 -4.25 -1.14 2.40
C VAL A 51 -4.79 -1.24 0.99
N TYR A 52 -5.46 -0.19 0.54
CA TYR A 52 -6.01 -0.06 -0.81
C TYR A 52 -5.11 0.86 -1.63
N VAL A 53 -4.73 0.41 -2.81
CA VAL A 53 -3.72 1.08 -3.65
C VAL A 53 -4.26 1.32 -5.04
N ALA A 54 -4.13 2.55 -5.54
CA ALA A 54 -4.33 2.84 -6.95
C ALA A 54 -3.10 2.39 -7.75
N ASP A 55 -3.22 1.24 -8.43
CA ASP A 55 -2.19 0.61 -9.25
C ASP A 55 -2.25 1.18 -10.67
N ARG A 56 -1.74 2.42 -10.80
CA ARG A 56 -2.08 3.37 -11.87
C ARG A 56 -1.89 2.82 -13.28
N LYS A 57 -0.72 2.23 -13.58
CA LYS A 57 -0.44 1.72 -14.93
C LYS A 57 -1.09 0.38 -15.22
N ASN A 58 -1.60 -0.31 -14.20
CA ASN A 58 -2.40 -1.52 -14.38
C ASN A 58 -3.91 -1.21 -14.36
N HIS A 59 -4.30 0.06 -14.26
CA HIS A 59 -5.71 0.49 -14.33
C HIS A 59 -6.65 -0.20 -13.34
N ARG A 60 -6.16 -0.51 -12.13
CA ARG A 60 -6.93 -1.25 -11.11
C ARG A 60 -6.68 -0.73 -9.71
N ILE A 61 -7.57 -1.11 -8.79
CA ILE A 61 -7.40 -0.93 -7.35
C ILE A 61 -6.97 -2.26 -6.74
N ARG A 62 -5.92 -2.22 -5.92
CA ARG A 62 -5.41 -3.40 -5.20
C ARG A 62 -5.81 -3.32 -3.74
N LYS A 63 -6.11 -4.47 -3.15
CA LYS A 63 -6.22 -4.64 -1.71
C LYS A 63 -5.01 -5.45 -1.23
N ILE A 64 -4.37 -4.97 -0.16
CA ILE A 64 -3.25 -5.61 0.51
C ILE A 64 -3.68 -5.88 1.95
N THR A 65 -3.64 -7.14 2.38
CA THR A 65 -3.94 -7.49 3.79
C THR A 65 -2.72 -7.22 4.68
N PRO A 66 -2.88 -7.16 6.02
CA PRO A 66 -1.74 -7.03 6.95
C PRO A 66 -0.67 -8.13 6.78
N GLU A 67 -1.07 -9.32 6.30
CA GLU A 67 -0.18 -10.46 5.99
C GLU A 67 0.54 -10.29 4.64
N GLY A 68 0.30 -9.20 3.92
CA GLY A 68 0.94 -8.89 2.63
C GLY A 68 0.28 -9.57 1.42
N VAL A 69 -0.90 -10.19 1.59
CA VAL A 69 -1.63 -10.82 0.47
C VAL A 69 -2.20 -9.73 -0.42
N VAL A 70 -1.94 -9.79 -1.73
CA VAL A 70 -2.37 -8.77 -2.69
C VAL A 70 -3.43 -9.33 -3.64
N THR A 71 -4.58 -8.67 -3.71
CA THR A 71 -5.69 -9.02 -4.63
C THR A 71 -6.12 -7.80 -5.46
N THR A 72 -6.87 -8.03 -6.54
CA THR A 72 -7.60 -6.96 -7.22
C THR A 72 -8.90 -6.71 -6.46
N PHE A 73 -9.12 -5.47 -6.04
CA PHE A 73 -10.35 -5.05 -5.38
C PHE A 73 -11.39 -4.56 -6.40
N ALA A 74 -10.93 -3.82 -7.41
CA ALA A 74 -11.76 -3.30 -8.50
C ALA A 74 -10.90 -3.05 -9.75
N GLY A 75 -11.56 -3.07 -10.91
CA GLY A 75 -10.92 -2.97 -12.23
C GLY A 75 -10.80 -4.32 -12.94
#